data_AF-A0AAD7A817-F1
#
_entry.id   AF-A0AAD7A817-F1
#
_cell.length_a   1.000
_cell.length_b   1.000
_cell.length_c   1.000
_cell.angle_alpha   90.00
_cell.angle_beta   90.00
_cell.angle_gamma   90.00
#
_symmetry.space_group_name_H-M   'P 1'
#
loop_
_entity.id
_entity.type
_entity.pdbx_description
1 polymer ?
#
loop_
_entity_poly.entity_id
_entity_poly.type
_entity_poly.pdbx_seq_one_letter_code
_entity_poly.pdbx_strand_id
1 'polypeptide(L)'
;MCKHWNGPSEREHLSEQGAGWSACQREERNNDLATYNALAKDREEGQEEWHFSLTHGHALQEQIQLVQVKLKLDKRRTDLSEELKTLQAVLEFEKQAQCDWATQRGEIDTQMKVLRAGPLKGVQINRCPPVAALSDTAIPDTESGSSLELPSMSESVVFSPYAVPLPPPSPPVQPPDTSAPSDTSGPS
;
A
#
# COMPACT_ATOMS: atom_id res chain seq x y z
N MET A 1 -54.49 -9.07 24.57
CA MET A 1 -53.09 -9.54 24.66
C MET A 1 -52.37 -8.68 25.68
N CYS A 2 -52.13 -9.21 26.89
CA CYS A 2 -51.44 -8.48 27.94
C CYS A 2 -49.93 -8.49 27.65
N LYS A 3 -49.35 -7.31 27.39
CA LYS A 3 -47.90 -7.14 27.35
C LYS A 3 -47.38 -7.43 28.76
N HIS A 4 -46.66 -8.54 28.93
CA HIS A 4 -45.97 -8.83 30.18
C HIS A 4 -44.82 -7.81 30.29
N TRP A 5 -44.85 -7.00 31.34
CA TRP A 5 -43.80 -6.04 31.61
C TRP A 5 -42.73 -6.73 32.44
N ASN A 6 -41.53 -6.89 31.88
CA ASN A 6 -40.41 -7.52 32.58
C ASN A 6 -40.08 -6.71 33.86
N GLY A 7 -39.75 -7.41 34.94
CA GLY A 7 -39.35 -6.77 36.20
C GLY A 7 -37.99 -6.04 36.08
N PRO A 8 -37.63 -5.16 37.03
CA PRO A 8 -36.34 -4.46 37.02
C PRO A 8 -35.12 -5.40 36.91
N SER A 9 -35.10 -6.51 37.65
CA SER A 9 -34.00 -7.50 37.62
C SER A 9 -33.88 -8.23 36.29
N GLU A 10 -35.01 -8.54 35.64
CA GLU A 10 -35.03 -9.20 34.33
C GLU A 10 -34.56 -8.24 33.22
N ARG A 11 -34.87 -6.94 33.35
CA ARG A 11 -34.28 -5.91 32.46
C ARG A 11 -32.78 -5.76 32.65
N GLU A 12 -32.30 -5.77 33.89
CA GLU A 12 -30.87 -5.68 34.21
C GLU A 12 -30.10 -6.87 33.62
N HIS A 13 -30.59 -8.09 33.82
CA HIS A 13 -29.99 -9.30 33.25
C HIS A 13 -29.96 -9.28 31.70
N LEU A 14 -31.03 -8.82 31.05
CA LEU A 14 -31.05 -8.63 29.58
C LEU A 14 -30.07 -7.54 29.13
N SER A 15 -29.92 -6.47 29.92
CA SER A 15 -28.97 -5.40 29.67
C SER A 15 -27.53 -5.90 29.78
N GLU A 16 -27.21 -6.68 30.81
CA GLU A 16 -25.89 -7.30 31.01
C GLU A 16 -25.54 -8.27 29.87
N GLN A 17 -26.51 -9.07 29.42
CA GLN A 17 -26.32 -9.94 28.24
C GLN A 17 -26.05 -9.12 26.97
N GLY A 18 -26.81 -8.04 26.75
CA GLY A 18 -26.60 -7.14 25.62
C GLY A 18 -25.24 -6.45 25.65
N ALA A 19 -24.78 -6.04 26.84
CA ALA A 19 -23.47 -5.47 27.05
C ALA A 19 -22.34 -6.47 26.77
N GLY A 20 -22.49 -7.72 27.25
CA GLY A 20 -21.55 -8.80 26.98
C GLY A 20 -21.43 -9.12 25.49
N TRP A 21 -22.55 -9.23 24.78
CA TRP A 21 -22.55 -9.46 23.34
C TRP A 21 -21.89 -8.31 22.56
N SER A 22 -22.17 -7.07 22.95
CA SER A 22 -21.55 -5.89 22.35
C SER A 22 -20.04 -5.82 22.61
N ALA A 23 -19.59 -6.27 23.78
CA ALA A 23 -18.18 -6.35 24.12
C ALA A 23 -17.46 -7.40 23.26
N CYS A 24 -18.01 -8.61 23.14
CA CYS A 24 -17.49 -9.65 22.25
C CYS A 24 -17.36 -9.17 20.81
N GLN A 25 -18.41 -8.55 20.26
CA GLN A 25 -18.39 -8.05 18.89
C GLN A 25 -17.37 -6.92 18.69
N ARG A 26 -17.12 -6.11 19.74
CA ARG A 26 -16.08 -5.08 19.71
C ARG A 26 -14.69 -5.68 19.70
N GLU A 27 -14.46 -6.70 20.51
CA GLU A 27 -13.20 -7.42 20.56
C GLU A 27 -12.88 -8.10 19.22
N GLU A 28 -13.84 -8.81 18.62
CA GLU A 28 -13.69 -9.42 17.29
C GLU A 28 -13.27 -8.39 16.24
N ARG A 29 -13.98 -7.25 16.16
CA ARG A 29 -13.63 -6.17 15.23
C ARG A 29 -12.25 -5.58 15.50
N ASN A 30 -11.86 -5.45 16.76
CA ASN A 30 -10.53 -4.94 17.13
C ASN A 30 -9.43 -5.92 16.70
N ASN A 31 -9.68 -7.23 16.82
CA ASN A 31 -8.77 -8.26 16.33
C ASN A 31 -8.64 -8.19 14.80
N ASP A 32 -9.75 -8.07 14.08
CA ASP A 32 -9.73 -7.91 12.61
C ASP A 32 -8.96 -6.64 12.18
N LEU A 33 -9.13 -5.54 12.92
CA LEU A 33 -8.37 -4.30 12.70
C LEU A 33 -6.88 -4.48 12.97
N ALA A 34 -6.52 -5.20 14.03
CA ALA A 34 -5.12 -5.51 14.34
C ALA A 34 -4.47 -6.34 13.22
N THR A 35 -5.16 -7.37 12.72
CA THR A 35 -4.70 -8.15 11.57
C THR A 35 -4.57 -7.30 10.32
N TYR A 36 -5.55 -6.44 10.04
CA TYR A 36 -5.47 -5.52 8.89
C TYR A 36 -4.25 -4.58 9.00
N ASN A 37 -3.99 -4.02 10.19
CA ASN A 37 -2.87 -3.11 10.41
C ASN A 37 -1.52 -3.83 10.30
N ALA A 38 -1.43 -5.07 10.78
CA ALA A 38 -0.23 -5.90 10.60
C ALA A 38 0.05 -6.12 9.11
N LEU A 39 -0.96 -6.54 8.33
CA LEU A 39 -0.83 -6.71 6.89
C LEU A 39 -0.46 -5.41 6.15
N ALA A 40 -1.02 -4.28 6.57
CA ALA A 40 -0.68 -2.98 6.00
C ALA A 40 0.78 -2.61 6.27
N LYS A 41 1.28 -2.95 7.46
CA LYS A 41 2.67 -2.74 7.85
C LYS A 41 3.62 -3.65 7.06
N ASP A 42 3.32 -4.95 6.98
CA ASP A 42 4.13 -5.91 6.20
C ASP A 42 4.23 -5.48 4.73
N ARG A 43 3.12 -4.95 4.18
CA ARG A 43 3.08 -4.38 2.82
C ARG A 43 4.00 -3.18 2.65
N GLU A 44 4.06 -2.30 3.65
CA GLU A 44 4.90 -1.10 3.64
C GLU A 44 6.39 -1.46 3.78
N GLU A 45 6.73 -2.30 4.76
CA GLU A 45 8.11 -2.75 4.99
C GLU A 45 8.68 -3.46 3.75
N GLY A 46 7.95 -4.42 3.19
CA GLY A 46 8.43 -5.09 1.99
C GLY A 46 8.40 -4.20 0.73
N GLN A 47 7.62 -3.12 0.71
CA GLN A 47 7.70 -2.13 -0.37
C GLN A 47 9.03 -1.36 -0.33
N GLU A 48 9.50 -1.01 0.87
CA GLU A 48 10.83 -0.38 1.04
C GLU A 48 11.95 -1.34 0.61
N GLU A 49 11.88 -2.60 1.03
CA GLU A 49 12.84 -3.64 0.63
C GLU A 49 12.84 -3.87 -0.89
N TRP A 50 11.67 -3.87 -1.52
CA TRP A 50 11.55 -3.98 -2.97
C TRP A 50 12.15 -2.79 -3.72
N HIS A 51 11.95 -1.57 -3.21
CA HIS A 51 12.60 -0.39 -3.79
C HIS A 51 14.12 -0.48 -3.68
N PHE A 52 14.64 -0.91 -2.54
CA PHE A 52 16.07 -1.17 -2.35
C PHE A 52 16.56 -2.23 -3.35
N SER A 53 15.85 -3.35 -3.45
CA SER A 53 16.14 -4.45 -4.37
C SER A 53 16.23 -3.99 -5.83
N LEU A 54 15.29 -3.15 -6.28
CA LEU A 54 15.32 -2.59 -7.63
C LEU A 54 16.57 -1.74 -7.89
N THR A 55 16.93 -0.88 -6.95
CA THR A 55 18.13 -0.04 -7.07
C THR A 55 19.41 -0.88 -7.07
N HIS A 56 19.45 -1.92 -6.23
CA HIS A 56 20.56 -2.86 -6.16
C HIS A 56 20.70 -3.65 -7.47
N GLY A 57 19.61 -4.15 -8.02
CA GLY A 57 19.58 -4.82 -9.32
C GLY A 57 20.09 -3.94 -10.46
N HIS A 58 19.75 -2.65 -10.47
CA HIS A 58 20.28 -1.70 -11.47
C HIS A 58 21.80 -1.53 -11.32
N ALA A 59 22.30 -1.37 -10.09
CA ALA A 59 23.73 -1.25 -9.83
C ALA A 59 24.51 -2.52 -10.24
N LEU A 60 23.97 -3.72 -9.97
CA LEU A 60 24.53 -4.98 -10.42
C LEU A 60 24.59 -5.05 -11.95
N GLN A 61 23.54 -4.59 -12.64
CA GLN A 61 23.50 -4.58 -14.09
C GLN A 61 24.55 -3.64 -14.70
N GLU A 62 24.78 -2.47 -14.10
CA GLU A 62 25.87 -1.56 -14.48
C GLU A 62 27.25 -2.21 -14.29
N GLN A 63 27.47 -2.88 -13.15
CA GLN A 63 28.73 -3.59 -12.88
C GLN A 63 28.97 -4.72 -13.90
N ILE A 64 27.93 -5.51 -14.20
CA ILE A 64 27.99 -6.56 -15.23
C ILE A 64 28.40 -5.97 -16.58
N GLN A 65 27.80 -4.85 -17.00
CA GLN A 65 28.16 -4.19 -18.25
C GLN A 65 29.63 -3.74 -18.26
N LEU A 66 30.11 -3.17 -17.15
CA LEU A 66 31.47 -2.69 -17.00
C LEU A 66 32.49 -3.85 -17.06
N VAL A 67 32.22 -4.96 -16.37
CA VAL A 67 33.03 -6.18 -16.43
C VAL A 67 33.03 -6.75 -17.85
N GLN A 68 31.88 -6.80 -18.53
CA GLN A 68 31.80 -7.25 -19.93
C GLN A 68 32.63 -6.38 -20.88
N VAL A 69 32.65 -5.05 -20.69
CA VAL A 69 33.50 -4.15 -21.49
C VAL A 69 34.97 -4.45 -21.24
N LYS A 70 35.39 -4.63 -19.99
CA LYS A 70 36.77 -5.02 -19.64
C LYS A 70 37.16 -6.37 -20.26
N LEU A 71 36.26 -7.35 -20.23
CA LEU A 71 36.49 -8.69 -20.78
C LEU A 71 36.55 -8.71 -22.31
N LYS A 72 35.84 -7.78 -22.98
CA LYS A 72 35.98 -7.55 -24.43
C LYS A 72 37.35 -6.97 -24.79
N LEU A 73 37.91 -6.11 -23.93
CA LEU A 73 39.24 -5.52 -24.11
C LEU A 73 40.37 -6.52 -23.80
N ASP A 74 40.18 -7.38 -22.79
CA ASP A 74 41.15 -8.40 -22.40
C ASP A 74 40.47 -9.75 -22.13
N LYS A 75 40.39 -10.58 -23.18
CA LYS A 75 39.71 -11.89 -23.14
C LYS A 75 40.44 -12.96 -22.34
N ARG A 76 41.68 -12.71 -21.90
CA ARG A 76 42.50 -13.71 -21.18
C ARG A 76 42.34 -13.62 -19.67
N ARG A 77 41.61 -12.62 -19.18
CA ARG A 77 41.30 -12.41 -17.76
C ARG A 77 40.21 -13.37 -17.28
N THR A 78 40.64 -14.54 -16.81
CA THR A 78 39.77 -15.55 -16.21
C THR A 78 39.13 -15.08 -14.90
N ASP A 79 39.81 -14.20 -14.16
CA ASP A 79 39.31 -13.50 -12.97
C ASP A 79 38.04 -12.70 -13.26
N LEU A 80 38.06 -11.87 -14.32
CA LEU A 80 36.88 -11.08 -14.73
C LEU A 80 35.73 -11.97 -15.25
N SER A 81 36.05 -13.16 -15.78
CA SER A 81 35.05 -14.12 -16.25
C SER A 81 34.32 -14.78 -15.07
N GLU A 82 35.05 -15.09 -14.01
CA GLU A 82 34.47 -15.61 -12.76
C GLU A 82 33.64 -14.53 -12.06
N GLU A 83 34.16 -13.29 -11.97
CA GLU A 83 33.42 -12.15 -11.44
C GLU A 83 32.12 -11.89 -12.21
N LEU A 84 32.15 -12.00 -13.55
CA LEU A 84 30.95 -11.85 -14.36
C LEU A 84 29.90 -12.90 -14.01
N LYS A 85 30.31 -14.17 -13.83
CA LYS A 85 29.40 -15.26 -13.47
C LYS A 85 28.81 -15.05 -12.07
N THR A 86 29.60 -14.60 -11.10
CA THR A 86 29.10 -14.34 -9.75
C THR A 86 28.11 -13.18 -9.75
N LEU A 87 28.42 -12.06 -10.41
CA LEU A 87 27.50 -10.93 -10.54
C LEU A 87 26.20 -11.31 -11.23
N GLN A 88 26.25 -12.14 -12.28
CA GLN A 88 25.06 -12.68 -12.94
C GLN A 88 24.22 -13.55 -12.00
N ALA A 89 24.85 -14.42 -11.21
CA ALA A 89 24.13 -15.24 -10.23
C ALA A 89 23.44 -14.40 -9.16
N VAL A 90 24.11 -13.34 -8.67
CA VAL A 90 23.52 -12.40 -7.70
C VAL A 90 22.34 -11.64 -8.34
N LEU A 91 22.48 -11.19 -9.59
CA LEU A 91 21.38 -10.51 -10.29
C LEU A 91 20.14 -11.42 -10.47
N GLU A 92 20.34 -12.70 -10.79
CA GLU A 92 19.22 -13.65 -10.90
C GLU A 92 18.57 -13.93 -9.54
N PHE A 93 19.37 -14.00 -8.45
CA PHE A 93 18.83 -14.09 -7.09
C PHE A 93 17.97 -12.86 -6.75
N GLU A 94 18.44 -11.66 -7.09
CA GLU A 94 17.72 -10.41 -6.83
C GLU A 94 16.39 -10.37 -7.59
N LYS A 95 16.38 -10.78 -8.87
CA LYS A 95 15.15 -10.90 -9.67
C LYS A 95 14.17 -11.90 -9.06
N GLN A 96 14.66 -13.02 -8.53
CA GLN A 96 13.81 -13.99 -7.86
C GLN A 96 13.15 -13.38 -6.61
N ALA A 97 13.93 -12.68 -5.78
CA ALA A 97 13.40 -11.98 -4.61
C ALA A 97 12.31 -10.95 -5.00
N GLN A 98 12.49 -10.23 -6.12
CA GLN A 98 11.47 -9.31 -6.64
C GLN A 98 10.19 -10.02 -7.08
N CYS A 99 10.29 -11.19 -7.71
CA CYS A 99 9.14 -12.02 -8.10
C CYS A 99 8.41 -12.57 -6.87
N ASP A 100 9.16 -13.03 -5.87
CA ASP A 100 8.61 -13.56 -4.62
C ASP A 100 7.85 -12.46 -3.87
N TRP A 101 8.43 -11.26 -3.77
CA TRP A 101 7.74 -10.10 -3.20
C TRP A 101 6.46 -9.74 -3.95
N ALA A 102 6.47 -9.75 -5.28
CA ALA A 102 5.26 -9.47 -6.07
C ALA A 102 4.13 -10.47 -5.76
N THR A 103 4.49 -11.74 -5.52
CA THR A 103 3.54 -12.78 -5.12
C THR A 103 3.00 -12.54 -3.71
N GLN A 104 3.89 -12.32 -2.74
CA GLN A 104 3.52 -12.03 -1.34
C GLN A 104 2.64 -10.79 -1.22
N ARG A 105 2.98 -9.72 -1.95
CA ARG A 105 2.17 -8.51 -2.03
C ARG A 105 0.77 -8.81 -2.56
N GLY A 106 0.64 -9.67 -3.56
CA GLY A 106 -0.66 -10.09 -4.09
C GLY A 106 -1.52 -10.82 -3.05
N GLU A 107 -0.89 -11.67 -2.23
CA GLU A 107 -1.54 -12.35 -1.12
C GLU A 107 -2.00 -11.38 -0.04
N ILE A 108 -1.10 -10.48 0.40
CA ILE A 108 -1.40 -9.42 1.38
C ILE A 108 -2.56 -8.54 0.89
N ASP A 109 -2.49 -8.04 -0.36
CA ASP A 109 -3.55 -7.23 -0.95
C ASP A 109 -4.88 -7.98 -1.00
N THR A 110 -4.86 -9.30 -1.21
CA THR A 110 -6.07 -10.14 -1.21
C THR A 110 -6.65 -10.29 0.19
N GLN A 111 -5.82 -10.59 1.20
CA GLN A 111 -6.26 -10.70 2.59
C GLN A 111 -6.84 -9.38 3.11
N MET A 112 -6.16 -8.26 2.83
CA MET A 112 -6.65 -6.92 3.18
C MET A 112 -8.00 -6.60 2.51
N LYS A 113 -8.20 -7.01 1.25
CA LYS A 113 -9.50 -6.87 0.55
C LYS A 113 -10.60 -7.69 1.21
N VAL A 114 -10.31 -8.94 1.60
CA VAL A 114 -11.27 -9.81 2.29
C VAL A 114 -11.71 -9.18 3.61
N LEU A 115 -10.75 -8.68 4.42
CA LEU A 115 -11.06 -8.00 5.68
C LEU A 115 -11.93 -6.75 5.45
N ARG A 116 -11.60 -5.92 4.46
CA ARG A 116 -12.39 -4.71 4.11
C ARG A 116 -13.79 -5.01 3.59
N ALA A 117 -13.97 -6.11 2.86
CA ALA A 117 -15.25 -6.47 2.27
C ALA A 117 -16.17 -7.22 3.26
N GLY A 118 -15.58 -7.92 4.23
CA GLY A 118 -16.30 -8.69 5.25
C GLY A 118 -16.32 -7.98 6.61
N PRO A 119 -15.50 -8.43 7.58
CA PRO A 119 -15.61 -8.02 8.99
C PRO A 119 -15.42 -6.52 9.23
N LEU A 120 -14.58 -5.86 8.41
CA LEU A 120 -14.28 -4.42 8.55
C LEU A 120 -15.11 -3.54 7.60
N LYS A 121 -16.16 -4.09 6.97
CA LYS A 121 -16.98 -3.32 6.05
C LYS A 121 -17.63 -2.13 6.76
N GLY A 122 -17.41 -0.93 6.21
CA GLY A 122 -17.94 0.31 6.77
C GLY A 122 -17.14 0.88 7.94
N VAL A 123 -16.07 0.20 8.37
CA VAL A 123 -15.16 0.71 9.40
C VAL A 123 -14.18 1.70 8.77
N GLN A 124 -13.98 2.86 9.40
CA GLN A 124 -13.05 3.88 8.93
C GLN A 124 -11.62 3.55 9.38
N ILE A 125 -10.82 2.97 8.49
CA ILE A 125 -9.48 2.45 8.77
C ILE A 125 -8.43 3.58 8.91
N ASN A 126 -8.72 4.78 8.41
CA ASN A 126 -7.75 5.90 8.33
C ASN A 126 -7.52 6.65 9.66
N ARG A 127 -7.93 6.10 10.81
CA ARG A 127 -7.86 6.78 12.13
C ARG A 127 -7.52 5.87 13.31
N CYS A 128 -6.88 4.73 13.10
CA CYS A 128 -6.29 4.01 14.22
C CYS A 128 -4.88 4.53 14.46
N PRO A 129 -4.61 5.26 15.56
CA PRO A 129 -3.22 5.42 16.00
C PRO A 129 -2.65 4.02 16.27
N PRO A 130 -1.32 3.84 16.14
CA PRO A 130 -0.68 2.57 16.43
C PRO A 130 -1.13 2.06 17.80
N VAL A 131 -1.37 0.74 17.89
CA VAL A 131 -1.95 0.01 19.04
C VAL A 131 -1.23 0.28 20.37
N ALA A 132 -0.05 0.90 20.36
CA ALA A 132 0.64 1.42 21.53
C ALA A 132 -0.11 2.53 22.31
N ALA A 133 -1.16 3.13 21.75
CA ALA A 133 -1.92 4.21 22.40
C ALA A 133 -3.23 3.77 23.09
N LEU A 134 -3.55 2.47 23.17
CA LEU A 134 -4.84 1.99 23.70
C LEU A 134 -4.83 1.58 25.18
N SER A 135 -3.77 1.90 25.93
CA SER A 135 -3.71 1.56 27.36
C SER A 135 -4.42 2.54 28.29
N ASP A 136 -4.85 3.72 27.83
CA ASP A 136 -5.48 4.69 28.76
C ASP A 136 -6.22 5.81 28.04
N THR A 137 -7.39 5.53 27.44
CA THR A 137 -8.40 6.58 27.27
C THR A 137 -9.79 5.97 27.14
N ALA A 138 -10.56 6.07 28.22
CA ALA A 138 -12.01 5.96 28.18
C ALA A 138 -12.55 6.93 27.12
N ILE A 139 -13.41 6.44 26.23
CA ILE A 139 -14.16 7.28 25.30
C ILE A 139 -15.25 7.99 26.13
N PRO A 140 -15.27 9.33 26.26
CA PRO A 140 -16.44 10.00 26.79
C PRO A 140 -17.52 10.08 25.71
N ASP A 141 -18.74 9.77 26.10
CA ASP A 141 -19.95 9.94 25.30
C ASP A 141 -20.04 11.38 24.77
N THR A 142 -20.28 11.50 23.46
CA THR A 142 -20.36 12.79 22.79
C THR A 142 -21.75 13.39 23.05
N GLU A 143 -21.85 14.17 24.12
CA GLU A 143 -22.95 15.12 24.34
C GLU A 143 -22.45 16.56 24.25
N SER A 144 -23.05 17.29 23.31
CA SER A 144 -23.28 18.73 23.25
C SER A 144 -22.34 19.70 23.99
N GLY A 145 -21.67 20.53 23.19
CA GLY A 145 -21.76 21.98 23.36
C GLY A 145 -20.54 22.71 23.93
N SER A 146 -20.38 23.94 23.44
CA SER A 146 -19.43 24.98 23.87
C SER A 146 -18.03 24.87 23.27
N SER A 147 -17.73 25.59 22.18
CA SER A 147 -17.30 27.00 22.21
C SER A 147 -16.12 27.21 23.15
N LEU A 148 -14.91 27.37 22.58
CA LEU A 148 -13.87 28.32 23.02
C LEU A 148 -12.65 28.27 22.07
N GLU A 149 -12.45 29.41 21.40
CA GLU A 149 -11.19 30.08 21.03
C GLU A 149 -10.02 29.31 20.40
N LEU A 150 -9.75 29.65 19.14
CA LEU A 150 -8.46 29.50 18.47
C LEU A 150 -7.54 30.68 18.85
N PRO A 151 -6.31 30.44 19.34
CA PRO A 151 -5.25 31.41 19.23
C PRO A 151 -4.58 31.28 17.86
N SER A 152 -4.89 32.25 17.01
CA SER A 152 -4.04 32.74 15.92
C SER A 152 -2.62 32.99 16.41
N MET A 153 -1.60 32.42 15.77
CA MET A 153 -0.26 33.04 15.67
C MET A 153 0.58 32.43 14.53
N SER A 154 0.94 33.33 13.61
CA SER A 154 2.21 33.48 12.87
C SER A 154 2.65 32.48 11.79
N GLU A 155 2.59 33.03 10.58
CA GLU A 155 3.39 32.80 9.37
C GLU A 155 4.77 32.18 9.61
N SER A 156 5.06 31.12 8.84
CA SER A 156 6.43 30.74 8.47
C SER A 156 6.51 30.75 6.94
N VAL A 157 7.36 31.65 6.45
CA VAL A 157 7.67 31.87 5.05
C VAL A 157 8.37 30.62 4.51
N VAL A 158 7.72 29.86 3.63
CA VAL A 158 8.37 28.80 2.85
C VAL A 158 9.11 29.46 1.70
N PHE A 159 10.41 29.69 1.88
CA PHE A 159 11.31 30.01 0.78
C PHE A 159 11.59 28.72 0.00
N SER A 160 11.00 28.56 -1.19
CA SER A 160 11.27 27.44 -2.10
C SER A 160 12.21 27.91 -3.22
N PRO A 161 13.50 27.49 -3.25
CA PRO A 161 14.44 27.94 -4.27
C PRO A 161 14.48 27.10 -5.55
N TYR A 162 13.55 26.16 -5.78
CA TYR A 162 13.54 25.35 -7.01
C TYR A 162 12.13 25.21 -7.61
N ALA A 163 11.62 26.29 -8.17
CA ALA A 163 10.58 26.22 -9.20
C ALA A 163 11.27 25.97 -10.56
N VAL A 164 11.40 24.70 -10.95
CA VAL A 164 11.79 24.35 -12.33
C VAL A 164 10.56 24.56 -13.22
N PRO A 165 10.61 25.40 -14.27
CA PRO A 165 9.49 25.58 -15.17
C PRO A 165 9.26 24.29 -15.97
N LEU A 166 8.07 23.69 -15.86
CA LEU A 166 7.63 22.61 -16.74
C LEU A 166 7.50 23.14 -18.19
N PRO A 167 8.04 22.45 -19.20
CA PRO A 167 7.82 22.81 -20.59
C PRO A 167 6.34 22.64 -20.99
N PRO A 168 5.82 23.46 -21.92
CA PRO A 168 4.42 23.38 -22.33
C PRO A 168 4.10 22.03 -22.99
N PRO A 169 2.85 21.55 -22.88
CA PRO A 169 2.43 20.28 -23.45
C PRO A 169 2.52 20.31 -24.98
N SER A 170 3.12 19.26 -25.56
CA SER A 170 3.15 19.06 -27.01
C SER A 170 1.73 18.95 -27.60
N PRO A 171 1.49 19.50 -28.80
CA PRO A 171 0.18 19.41 -29.45
C PRO A 171 -0.20 17.95 -29.78
N PRO A 172 -1.50 17.64 -29.83
CA PRO A 172 -1.98 16.29 -30.10
C PRO A 172 -1.54 15.81 -31.48
N VAL A 173 -0.93 14.63 -31.51
CA VAL A 173 -0.59 13.89 -32.73
C VAL A 173 -1.91 13.58 -33.46
N GLN A 174 -2.12 14.22 -34.61
CA GLN A 174 -3.21 13.83 -35.52
C GLN A 174 -2.98 12.39 -36.00
N PRO A 175 -4.00 11.53 -35.96
CA PRO A 175 -3.90 10.21 -36.57
C PRO A 175 -3.73 10.38 -38.10
N PRO A 176 -2.95 9.51 -38.76
CA PRO A 176 -2.80 9.56 -40.20
C PRO A 176 -4.13 9.26 -40.89
N ASP A 177 -4.51 10.15 -41.81
CA ASP A 177 -5.61 9.95 -42.76
C ASP A 177 -5.40 8.61 -43.48
N THR A 178 -6.26 7.65 -43.16
CA THR A 178 -6.30 6.37 -43.85
C THR A 178 -6.99 6.60 -45.19
N SER A 179 -6.21 7.05 -46.17
CA SER A 179 -6.61 7.01 -47.58
C SER A 179 -6.75 5.55 -48.00
N ALA A 180 -7.99 5.07 -48.09
CA ALA A 180 -8.31 3.77 -48.65
C ALA A 180 -8.03 3.77 -50.17
N PRO A 181 -7.24 2.83 -50.71
CA PRO A 181 -7.23 2.58 -52.15
C PRO A 181 -8.56 1.93 -52.55
N SER A 182 -9.21 2.52 -53.55
CA SER A 182 -10.41 2.01 -54.19
C SER A 182 -10.05 0.77 -55.02
N ASP A 183 -10.35 -0.43 -54.49
CA ASP A 183 -10.31 -1.64 -55.30
C ASP A 183 -11.61 -1.78 -56.10
N THR A 184 -11.42 -1.66 -57.41
CA THR A 184 -12.43 -1.88 -58.43
C THR A 184 -12.40 -3.37 -58.75
N SER A 185 -13.46 -4.09 -58.42
CA SER A 185 -13.69 -5.45 -58.93
C SER A 185 -15.18 -5.71 -58.96
N GLY A 186 -15.79 -5.41 -60.11
CA GLY A 186 -17.11 -5.90 -60.46
C GLY A 186 -17.01 -7.30 -61.06
N PRO A 187 -18.04 -8.14 -60.90
CA PRO A 187 -18.29 -9.25 -61.79
C PRO A 187 -19.49 -8.97 -62.70
N SER A 188 -19.29 -9.27 -63.99
CA SER A 188 -20.27 -9.60 -65.05
C SER A 188 -21.37 -8.60 -65.40
#